data_AF-D0RR64-F1
#
_entry.id   AF-D0RR64-F1
#
_cell.length_a   1.000
_cell.length_b   1.000
_cell.length_c   1.000
_cell.angle_alpha   90.00
_cell.angle_beta   90.00
_cell.angle_gamma   90.00
#
_symmetry.space_group_name_H-M   'P 1'
#
loop_
_entity.id
_entity.type
_entity.pdbx_description
1 polymer ?
#
loop_
_entity_poly.entity_id
_entity_poly.type
_entity_poly.pdbx_seq_one_letter_code
_entity_poly.pdbx_strand_id
1 'polypeptide(L)' 'MSFLVIDGEHKDPNDIQTLDQSTKKEYGPFDTEAEADDICKGLIQRNIDNYYHRAWVIKKD' A
#
# COMPACT_ATOMS: atom_id res chain seq x y z
N MET A 1 3.62 0.79 18.19
CA MET A 1 3.86 0.02 16.95
C MET A 1 2.52 -0.36 16.36
N SER A 2 2.20 0.28 15.25
CA SER A 2 1.05 -0.02 14.42
C SER A 2 1.49 -0.08 12.96
N PHE A 3 0.67 -0.66 12.11
CA PHE A 3 0.98 -0.85 10.70
C PHE A 3 -0.05 -0.10 9.85
N LEU A 4 0.41 0.55 8.80
CA LEU A 4 -0.44 1.25 7.84
C LEU A 4 -0.21 0.65 6.47
N VAL A 5 -1.27 0.44 5.70
CA VAL A 5 -1.15 0.09 4.28
C VAL A 5 -1.38 1.35 3.46
N ILE A 6 -0.42 1.69 2.60
CA ILE A 6 -0.53 2.78 1.64
C ILE A 6 -0.73 2.18 0.26
N ASP A 7 -1.77 2.62 -0.44
CA ASP A 7 -2.20 2.15 -1.75
C ASP A 7 -2.25 3.30 -2.75
N GLY A 8 -1.91 3.05 -4.01
CA GLY A 8 -2.09 4.03 -5.08
C GLY A 8 -1.20 3.78 -6.30
N GLU A 9 -1.27 4.72 -7.24
CA GLU A 9 -0.47 4.68 -8.46
C GLU A 9 0.88 5.39 -8.25
N HIS A 10 1.93 4.84 -8.85
CA HIS A 10 3.29 5.33 -8.73
C HIS A 10 3.86 5.62 -10.11
N LYS A 11 4.68 6.67 -10.24
CA LYS A 11 5.41 6.91 -11.49
C LYS A 11 6.45 5.81 -11.73
N ASP A 12 7.11 5.37 -10.66
CA ASP A 12 7.93 4.17 -10.63
C ASP A 12 7.33 3.16 -9.64
N PRO A 13 6.76 2.04 -10.12
CA PRO A 13 6.13 1.03 -9.26
C PRO A 13 7.08 0.35 -8.27
N ASN A 14 8.39 0.57 -8.36
CA ASN A 14 9.37 0.02 -7.43
C ASN A 14 9.86 1.06 -6.39
N ASP A 15 9.40 2.31 -6.49
CA ASP A 15 9.77 3.39 -5.57
C ASP A 15 8.53 4.06 -4.95
N ILE A 16 8.31 3.80 -3.67
CA ILE A 16 7.20 4.35 -2.87
C ILE A 16 7.19 5.89 -2.83
N GLN A 17 8.34 6.55 -3.00
CA GLN A 17 8.42 8.02 -3.01
C GLN A 17 7.75 8.62 -4.25
N THR A 18 7.53 7.82 -5.29
CA THR A 18 6.90 8.26 -6.54
C THR A 18 5.38 8.11 -6.55
N LEU A 19 4.78 7.78 -5.39
CA LEU A 19 3.33 7.71 -5.20
C LEU A 19 2.66 9.01 -5.61
N ASP A 20 1.71 8.91 -6.54
CA ASP A 20 0.81 10.01 -6.87
C ASP A 20 -0.16 10.24 -5.69
N GLN A 21 0.05 11.37 -5.02
CA GLN A 21 -0.72 11.76 -3.84
C GLN A 21 -2.22 11.93 -4.13
N SER A 22 -2.64 12.13 -5.37
CA SER A 22 -4.05 12.21 -5.76
C SER A 22 -4.76 10.85 -5.74
N THR A 23 -3.99 9.76 -5.89
CA THR A 23 -4.50 8.38 -5.90
C THR A 23 -4.32 7.66 -4.56
N LYS A 24 -3.55 8.29 -3.65
CA LYS A 24 -3.18 7.72 -2.36
C LYS A 24 -4.40 7.37 -1.52
N LYS A 25 -4.42 6.15 -1.02
CA LYS A 25 -5.34 5.66 0.01
C LYS A 25 -4.54 5.06 1.16
N GLU A 26 -5.05 5.24 2.36
CA GLU A 26 -4.46 4.69 3.59
C GLU A 26 -5.46 3.75 4.25
N TYR A 27 -4.97 2.61 4.74
CA TYR A 27 -5.75 1.62 5.48
C TYR A 27 -5.06 1.29 6.80
N GLY A 28 -5.84 1.20 7.87
CA GLY A 28 -5.36 0.98 9.23
C GLY A 28 -5.63 2.18 10.14
N PRO A 29 -4.88 2.34 11.25
CA PRO A 29 -3.77 1.47 11.67
C PRO A 29 -4.22 0.04 12.02
N PHE A 30 -3.33 -0.92 11.77
CA PHE A 30 -3.46 -2.32 12.16
C PHE A 30 -2.52 -2.63 13.33
N ASP A 31 -2.92 -3.59 14.18
CA ASP A 31 -2.14 -3.99 15.35
C ASP A 31 -0.98 -4.92 14.97
N THR A 32 -1.16 -5.71 13.90
CA THR A 32 -0.15 -6.67 13.43
C THR A 32 0.26 -6.43 11.99
N GLU A 33 1.52 -6.79 11.68
CA GLU A 33 2.04 -6.75 10.31
C GLU A 33 1.27 -7.73 9.40
N ALA A 34 0.86 -8.88 9.94
CA ALA A 34 0.14 -9.91 9.19
C ALA A 34 -1.21 -9.41 8.68
N GLU A 35 -1.98 -8.69 9.51
CA GLU A 35 -3.25 -8.08 9.08
C GLU A 35 -3.03 -7.03 7.99
N ALA A 36 -2.01 -6.18 8.14
CA ALA A 36 -1.66 -5.21 7.12
C ALA A 36 -1.21 -5.87 5.81
N ASP A 37 -0.43 -6.96 5.89
CA ASP A 37 0.08 -7.71 4.74
C ASP A 37 -1.05 -8.40 3.96
N ASP A 38 -2.03 -8.98 4.65
CA ASP A 38 -3.22 -9.57 4.02
C ASP A 38 -4.02 -8.53 3.24
N ILE A 39 -4.22 -7.34 3.81
CA ILE A 39 -4.87 -6.22 3.12
C ILE A 39 -4.04 -5.76 1.91
N CYS A 40 -2.73 -5.61 2.09
CA CYS A 40 -1.79 -5.20 1.04
C CYS A 40 -1.83 -6.14 -0.16
N LYS A 41 -1.73 -7.46 0.06
CA LYS A 41 -1.84 -8.48 -1.00
C LYS A 41 -3.19 -8.43 -1.70
N GLY A 42 -4.27 -8.26 -0.94
CA GLY A 42 -5.61 -8.13 -1.51
C GLY A 42 -5.75 -6.93 -2.44
N LEU A 43 -5.15 -5.80 -2.11
CA LEU A 43 -5.15 -4.59 -2.95
C LEU A 43 -4.34 -4.80 -4.23
N ILE A 44 -3.16 -5.41 -4.15
CA ILE A 44 -2.33 -5.74 -5.32
C ILE A 44 -3.07 -6.69 -6.26
N GLN A 45 -3.67 -7.76 -5.73
CA GLN A 45 -4.41 -8.74 -6.53
C GLN A 45 -5.61 -8.12 -7.26
N ARG A 46 -6.35 -7.21 -6.60
CA ARG A 46 -7.51 -6.52 -7.18
C ARG A 46 -7.15 -5.56 -8.30
N ASN A 47 -5.91 -5.07 -8.33
CA ASN A 47 -5.44 -4.08 -9.30
C ASN A 47 -4.32 -4.61 -10.19
N ILE A 48 -4.24 -5.94 -10.38
CA ILE A 48 -3.13 -6.60 -11.09
C ILE A 48 -2.93 -6.12 -12.54
N ASP A 49 -4.00 -5.65 -13.18
CA ASP A 49 -3.96 -5.10 -14.54
C ASP A 49 -3.33 -3.70 -14.60
N ASN A 50 -3.28 -2.98 -13.48
CA ASN A 50 -2.68 -1.66 -13.40
C ASN A 50 -1.19 -1.78 -13.07
N TYR A 51 -0.36 -1.68 -14.09
CA TYR A 51 1.10 -1.75 -13.95
C TYR A 51 1.66 -0.79 -12.89
N TYR A 52 1.08 0.40 -12.77
CA TYR A 52 1.53 1.47 -11.89
C TYR A 52 0.96 1.39 -10.47
N HIS A 53 -0.03 0.53 -10.24
CA HIS A 53 -0.64 0.36 -8.93
C HIS A 53 0.26 -0.47 -8.01
N ARG A 54 0.46 0.04 -6.78
CA ARG A 54 1.14 -0.68 -5.70
C ARG A 54 0.49 -0.40 -4.36
N ALA A 55 0.60 -1.38 -3.48
CA ALA A 55 0.33 -1.23 -2.05
C ALA A 55 1.58 -1.57 -1.25
N TRP A 56 1.75 -0.91 -0.10
CA TRP A 56 2.92 -1.02 0.77
C TRP A 56 2.49 -1.07 2.23
N VAL A 57 3.12 -1.96 3.02
CA VAL A 57 2.98 -1.95 4.48
C VAL A 57 4.05 -1.05 5.08
N ILE A 58 3.65 -0.09 5.91
CA ILE A 58 4.53 0.81 6.65
C ILE A 58 4.33 0.62 8.14
N LYS A 59 5.44 0.37 8.85
CA LYS A 59 5.47 0.36 10.31
C LYS A 59 5.47 1.81 10.84
N LYS A 60 4.57 2.09 11.77
CA LYS A 60 4.47 3.33 12.54
C LYS A 60 4.83 3.03 13.99
N ASP A 61 5.70 3.84 14.58
CA ASP A 61 6.09 3.72 15.99
C ASP A 61 4.99 4.22 16.93
#